data_AF-W9EAV4-F1
#
_entry.id   AF-W9EAV4-F1
#
_cell.length_a   1.000
_cell.length_b   1.000
_cell.length_c   1.000
_cell.angle_alpha   90.00
_cell.angle_beta   90.00
_cell.angle_gamma   90.00
#
_symmetry.space_group_name_H-M   'P 1'
#
loop_
_entity.id
_entity.type
_entity.pdbx_description
1 polymer ?
#
loop_
_entity_poly.entity_id
_entity_poly.type
_entity_poly.pdbx_seq_one_letter_code
_entity_poly.pdbx_strand_id
1 'polypeptide(L)'
;MMLLVNIDDALNNSIIPENIILFRWVKFNSLEIDKIQINKYFAEKGYVSTNLIPSVPNEIDYNLLFIIKAPKGKRGAIISNISKRTHVNEYEFLLPRNQIFKIIQVVYLKGNKGILLCNLC
;
A
#
# COMPACT_ATOMS: atom_id res chain seq x y z
N MET A 1 -0.99 17.12 -21.47
CA MET A 1 -0.68 15.73 -21.03
C MET A 1 0.77 15.69 -20.55
N MET A 2 1.04 16.12 -19.30
CA MET A 2 2.41 16.37 -18.81
C MET A 2 2.47 16.40 -17.26
N LEU A 3 1.97 15.35 -16.60
CA LEU A 3 2.02 15.20 -15.14
C LEU A 3 2.50 13.79 -14.72
N LEU A 4 2.21 12.79 -15.56
CA LEU A 4 2.54 11.38 -15.31
C LEU A 4 4.06 11.09 -15.34
N VAL A 5 4.79 11.71 -16.28
CA VAL A 5 6.25 11.51 -16.42
C VAL A 5 7.00 11.95 -15.17
N ASN A 6 6.60 13.08 -14.58
CA ASN A 6 7.33 13.68 -13.45
C ASN A 6 7.25 12.84 -12.17
N ILE A 7 6.15 12.12 -11.92
CA ILE A 7 6.01 11.29 -10.71
C ILE A 7 6.78 9.97 -10.89
N ASP A 8 6.71 9.34 -12.07
CA ASP A 8 7.50 8.15 -12.34
C ASP A 8 9.00 8.46 -12.19
N ASP A 9 9.47 9.58 -12.74
CA ASP A 9 10.87 10.02 -12.61
C ASP A 9 11.27 10.31 -11.16
N ALA A 10 10.42 11.00 -10.40
CA ALA A 10 10.67 11.28 -8.98
C ALA A 10 10.79 9.98 -8.16
N LEU A 11 9.87 9.03 -8.37
CA LEU A 11 9.89 7.73 -7.68
C LEU A 11 11.04 6.83 -8.17
N ASN A 12 11.48 6.98 -9.42
CA ASN A 12 12.63 6.24 -9.95
C ASN A 12 13.97 6.70 -9.34
N ASN A 13 14.02 7.95 -8.88
CA ASN A 13 15.18 8.54 -8.21
C ASN A 13 15.15 8.37 -6.67
N SER A 14 14.14 7.69 -6.12
CA SER A 14 14.00 7.45 -4.69
C SER A 14 13.91 5.97 -4.37
N ILE A 15 14.67 5.54 -3.36
CA ILE A 15 14.69 4.16 -2.90
C ILE A 15 14.42 4.09 -1.40
N ILE A 16 13.84 2.98 -0.96
CA ILE A 16 13.67 2.67 0.45
C ILE A 16 15.07 2.38 1.06
N PRO A 17 15.53 3.16 2.05
CA PRO A 17 16.89 3.04 2.58
C PRO A 17 17.10 1.82 3.48
N GLU A 18 16.02 1.26 4.04
CA GLU A 18 16.00 0.11 4.94
C GLU A 18 14.72 -0.71 4.78
N ASN A 19 14.60 -1.86 5.46
CA ASN A 19 13.35 -2.61 5.41
C ASN A 19 12.29 -1.87 6.23
N ILE A 20 11.13 -1.60 5.62
CA ILE A 20 10.03 -0.88 6.28
C ILE A 20 8.72 -1.67 6.23
N ILE A 21 7.79 -1.29 7.09
CA ILE A 21 6.41 -1.77 7.07
C ILE A 21 5.51 -0.64 6.58
N LEU A 22 4.67 -0.96 5.61
CA LEU A 22 3.68 -0.06 5.05
C LEU A 22 2.28 -0.59 5.33
N PHE A 23 1.33 0.31 5.52
CA PHE A 23 -0.07 -0.01 5.78
C PHE A 23 -0.91 0.51 4.63
N ARG A 24 -1.84 -0.30 4.13
CA ARG A 24 -2.77 0.13 3.10
C ARG A 24 -4.14 -0.47 3.35
N TRP A 25 -5.13 0.40 3.47
CA TRP A 25 -6.52 -0.02 3.45
C TRP A 25 -7.01 -0.11 2.02
N VAL A 26 -7.71 -1.19 1.71
CA VAL A 26 -8.29 -1.46 0.40
C VAL A 26 -9.77 -1.76 0.58
N LYS A 27 -10.60 -1.15 -0.27
CA LYS A 27 -12.00 -1.54 -0.42
C LYS A 27 -12.02 -2.83 -1.24
N PHE A 28 -12.30 -3.93 -0.57
CA PHE A 28 -12.31 -5.25 -1.17
C PHE A 28 -13.74 -5.76 -1.25
N ASN A 29 -14.11 -6.31 -2.41
CA ASN A 29 -15.44 -6.88 -2.58
C ASN A 29 -15.59 -8.07 -1.61
N SER A 30 -16.63 -8.03 -0.77
CA SER A 30 -16.90 -9.07 0.22
C SER A 30 -17.04 -10.46 -0.42
N LEU A 31 -17.54 -10.55 -1.65
CA LEU A 31 -17.69 -11.81 -2.39
C LEU A 31 -16.35 -12.44 -2.83
N GLU A 32 -15.25 -11.69 -2.74
CA GLU A 32 -13.91 -12.17 -3.11
C GLU A 32 -13.02 -12.45 -1.89
N ILE A 33 -13.45 -12.02 -0.69
CA ILE A 33 -12.63 -12.12 0.52
C ILE A 33 -12.37 -13.58 0.91
N ASP A 34 -13.34 -14.46 0.69
CA ASP A 34 -13.23 -15.90 0.91
C ASP A 34 -12.27 -16.59 -0.08
N LYS A 35 -11.88 -15.90 -1.17
CA LYS A 35 -10.90 -16.37 -2.16
C LYS A 35 -9.47 -15.90 -1.83
N ILE A 36 -9.26 -15.29 -0.67
CA ILE A 36 -7.94 -14.88 -0.21
C ILE A 36 -7.22 -16.09 0.38
N GLN A 37 -6.03 -16.37 -0.13
CA GLN A 37 -5.21 -17.49 0.30
C GLN A 37 -3.74 -17.07 0.36
N ILE A 38 -2.98 -17.73 1.24
CA ILE A 38 -1.53 -17.56 1.32
C ILE A 38 -0.91 -17.90 -0.05
N ASN A 39 0.18 -17.21 -0.40
CA ASN A 39 0.88 -17.26 -1.68
C ASN A 39 0.13 -16.68 -2.89
N LYS A 40 -1.08 -16.13 -2.72
CA LYS A 40 -1.74 -15.35 -3.76
C LYS A 40 -1.01 -14.02 -3.99
N TYR A 41 -1.01 -13.56 -5.23
CA TYR A 41 -0.45 -12.27 -5.63
C TYR A 41 -1.56 -11.28 -5.97
N PHE A 42 -1.39 -10.03 -5.53
CA PHE A 42 -2.17 -8.88 -5.98
C PHE A 42 -1.28 -7.97 -6.81
N ALA A 43 -1.74 -7.62 -8.01
CA ALA A 43 -1.03 -6.71 -8.91
C ALA A 43 -1.78 -5.38 -9.00
N GLU A 44 -1.09 -4.28 -8.72
CA GLU A 44 -1.62 -2.92 -8.79
C GLU A 44 -0.97 -2.19 -9.96
N LYS A 45 -1.76 -1.84 -10.98
CA LYS A 45 -1.27 -1.13 -12.18
C LYS A 45 -1.05 0.36 -11.93
N GLY A 46 -1.77 0.94 -10.97
CA GLY A 46 -1.65 2.33 -10.56
C GLY A 46 -0.54 2.55 -9.54
N TYR A 47 -0.28 3.82 -9.19
CA TYR A 47 0.53 4.13 -8.01
C TYR A 47 -0.15 3.60 -6.76
N VAL A 48 0.63 3.15 -5.78
CA VAL A 48 0.08 2.57 -4.55
C VAL A 48 0.36 3.51 -3.39
N SER A 49 -0.68 4.21 -2.96
CA SER A 49 -0.65 4.99 -1.71
C SER A 49 -0.68 4.04 -0.51
N THR A 50 0.22 4.27 0.43
CA THR A 50 0.38 3.53 1.67
C THR A 50 0.73 4.49 2.79
N ASN A 51 0.69 4.04 4.04
CA ASN A 51 1.02 4.83 5.22
C ASN A 51 2.15 4.16 6.00
N LEU A 52 3.06 4.94 6.59
CA LEU A 52 4.11 4.42 7.47
C LEU A 52 3.59 4.04 8.86
N ILE A 53 2.42 4.55 9.24
CA ILE A 53 1.73 4.21 10.47
C ILE A 53 0.38 3.57 10.15
N PRO A 54 -0.14 2.70 11.02
CA PRO A 54 -1.50 2.16 10.86
C PRO A 54 -2.51 3.27 11.13
N SER A 55 -2.90 4.00 10.10
CA SER A 55 -4.05 4.91 10.15
C SER A 55 -5.33 4.13 9.85
N VAL A 56 -6.38 4.36 10.61
CA VAL A 56 -7.72 3.90 10.24
C VAL A 56 -8.30 4.96 9.30
N PRO A 57 -8.69 4.61 8.07
CA PRO A 57 -9.28 5.58 7.15
C PRO A 57 -10.58 6.10 7.77
N ASN A 58 -10.84 7.40 7.58
CA ASN A 58 -12.11 8.02 7.99
C ASN A 58 -13.30 7.49 7.17
N GLU A 59 -13.03 6.82 6.05
CA GLU A 59 -14.02 6.25 5.16
C GLU A 59 -14.48 4.86 5.64
N ILE A 60 -15.79 4.73 5.83
CA ILE A 60 -16.49 3.55 6.39
C ILE A 60 -16.33 2.29 5.52
N ASP A 61 -15.97 2.46 4.25
CA ASP A 61 -16.03 1.41 3.24
C ASP A 61 -14.74 0.58 3.08
N TYR A 62 -13.64 0.95 3.73
CA TYR A 62 -12.42 0.15 3.71
C TYR A 62 -12.53 -1.01 4.69
N ASN A 63 -12.27 -2.21 4.19
CA ASN A 63 -12.55 -3.44 4.93
C ASN A 63 -11.39 -4.44 4.92
N LEU A 64 -10.35 -4.22 4.11
CA LEU A 64 -9.17 -5.08 4.06
C LEU A 64 -7.90 -4.26 4.30
N LEU A 65 -7.16 -4.59 5.37
CA LEU A 65 -5.86 -4.00 5.67
C LEU A 65 -4.72 -4.87 5.12
N PHE A 66 -3.86 -4.27 4.32
CA PHE A 66 -2.59 -4.84 3.90
C PHE A 66 -1.50 -4.29 4.81
N ILE A 67 -0.82 -5.19 5.53
CA ILE A 67 0.44 -4.93 6.20
C ILE A 67 1.53 -5.41 5.26
N ILE A 68 2.31 -4.49 4.70
CA ILE A 68 3.22 -4.75 3.59
C ILE A 68 4.65 -4.63 4.09
N LYS A 69 5.40 -5.74 4.01
CA LYS A 69 6.85 -5.73 4.17
C LYS A 69 7.49 -5.23 2.90
N ALA A 70 8.07 -4.03 2.93
CA ALA A 70 8.78 -3.43 1.81
C ALA A 70 10.30 -3.52 2.05
N PRO A 71 11.04 -4.29 1.24
CA PRO A 71 12.47 -4.45 1.44
C PRO A 71 13.25 -3.21 1.02
N LYS A 72 14.43 -3.03 1.65
CA LYS A 72 15.44 -2.06 1.26
C LYS A 72 15.73 -2.13 -0.25
N GLY A 73 15.90 -0.97 -0.88
CA GLY A 73 16.27 -0.84 -2.30
C GLY A 73 15.09 -0.87 -3.26
N LYS A 74 13.86 -1.13 -2.81
CA LYS A 74 12.66 -0.90 -3.62
C LYS A 74 12.44 0.59 -3.87
N ARG A 75 11.75 0.93 -4.95
CA ARG A 75 11.41 2.32 -5.29
C ARG A 75 10.19 2.79 -4.51
N GLY A 76 10.18 4.05 -4.14
CA GLY A 76 9.07 4.70 -3.45
C GLY A 76 9.53 5.94 -2.70
N ALA A 77 8.60 6.80 -2.31
CA ALA A 77 8.93 8.04 -1.63
C ALA A 77 7.91 8.39 -0.54
N ILE A 78 8.40 9.03 0.52
CA ILE A 78 7.53 9.72 1.49
C ILE A 78 7.02 10.98 0.82
N ILE A 79 5.69 11.09 0.66
CA ILE A 79 5.08 12.25 0.01
C ILE A 79 4.35 13.17 0.99
N SER A 80 4.29 12.79 2.27
CA SER A 80 3.72 13.65 3.33
C SER A 80 4.41 15.01 3.47
N ASN A 81 5.72 15.07 3.18
CA ASN A 81 6.49 16.31 3.32
C ASN A 81 6.22 17.30 2.18
N ILE A 82 5.62 16.85 1.08
CA ILE A 82 5.29 17.68 -0.09
C ILE A 82 3.78 17.86 -0.27
N SER A 83 2.96 17.03 0.38
CA SER A 83 1.52 17.21 0.37
C SER A 83 1.17 18.40 1.27
N LYS A 84 0.53 19.43 0.70
CA LYS A 84 0.05 20.61 1.46
C LYS A 84 -1.14 20.29 2.36
N ARG A 85 -1.39 19.02 2.69
CA ARG A 85 -2.45 18.56 3.60
C ARG A 85 -1.97 18.70 5.04
N THR A 86 -1.71 19.93 5.46
CA THR A 86 -1.21 20.29 6.80
C THR A 86 -2.14 19.88 7.94
N HIS A 87 -3.40 19.55 7.64
CA HIS A 87 -4.40 19.13 8.63
C HIS A 87 -4.45 17.62 8.86
N VAL A 88 -3.73 16.83 8.05
CA VAL A 88 -3.75 15.37 8.14
C VAL A 88 -2.31 14.89 7.98
N ASN A 89 -1.65 14.55 9.10
CA ASN A 89 -0.38 13.83 9.06
C ASN A 89 -0.67 12.42 8.52
N GLU A 90 -0.75 12.28 7.19
CA GLU A 90 -1.09 11.02 6.56
C GLU A 90 0.10 10.03 6.62
N TYR A 91 1.33 10.50 6.91
CA TYR A 91 2.55 9.67 6.86
C TYR A 91 2.60 8.80 5.59
N GLU A 92 2.06 9.34 4.50
CA GLU A 92 1.90 8.73 3.21
C GLU A 92 3.25 8.44 2.57
N PHE A 93 3.37 7.19 2.15
CA PHE A 93 4.45 6.63 1.35
C PHE A 93 3.86 6.13 0.03
N LEU A 94 4.39 6.64 -1.08
CA LEU A 94 3.91 6.33 -2.42
C LEU A 94 4.84 5.32 -3.08
N LEU A 95 4.29 4.20 -3.52
CA LEU A 95 4.99 3.23 -4.36
C LEU A 95 4.70 3.50 -5.84
N PRO A 96 5.65 3.21 -6.75
CA PRO A 96 5.46 3.38 -8.18
C PRO A 96 4.40 2.41 -8.72
N ARG A 97 4.08 2.53 -10.00
CA ARG A 97 3.14 1.63 -10.68
C ARG A 97 3.61 0.19 -10.76
N ASN A 98 2.70 -0.72 -11.11
CA ASN A 98 2.97 -2.13 -11.38
C ASN A 98 3.58 -2.88 -10.18
N GLN A 99 3.11 -2.57 -8.97
CA GLN A 99 3.55 -3.30 -7.77
C GLN A 99 2.85 -4.64 -7.67
N ILE A 100 3.58 -5.62 -7.13
CA ILE A 100 3.06 -6.95 -6.86
C ILE A 100 3.21 -7.22 -5.37
N PHE A 101 2.11 -7.62 -4.74
CA PHE A 101 2.06 -7.97 -3.32
C PHE A 101 1.77 -9.46 -3.18
N LYS A 102 2.66 -10.21 -2.56
CA LYS A 102 2.44 -11.61 -2.22
C LYS A 102 1.88 -11.73 -0.82
N ILE A 103 0.73 -12.36 -0.65
CA ILE A 103 0.18 -12.70 0.66
C ILE A 103 1.04 -13.79 1.28
N ILE A 104 1.65 -13.51 2.43
CA ILE A 104 2.45 -14.50 3.17
C ILE A 104 1.73 -15.04 4.39
N GLN A 105 0.75 -14.29 4.91
CA GLN A 105 -0.09 -14.74 6.02
C GLN A 105 -1.44 -14.03 5.99
N VAL A 106 -2.48 -14.79 6.32
CA VAL A 106 -3.80 -14.26 6.64
C VAL A 106 -3.85 -14.08 8.16
N VAL A 107 -3.83 -12.84 8.64
CA VAL A 107 -3.79 -12.53 10.08
C VAL A 107 -5.19 -12.60 10.67
N TYR A 108 -6.18 -12.09 9.93
CA TYR A 108 -7.58 -12.08 10.33
C TYR A 108 -8.47 -12.09 9.10
N LEU A 109 -9.54 -12.88 9.11
CA LEU A 109 -10.65 -12.81 8.17
C LEU A 109 -11.94 -13.13 8.93
N LYS A 110 -12.92 -12.21 8.88
CA LYS A 110 -14.27 -12.46 9.40
C LYS A 110 -15.29 -11.59 8.67
N GLY A 111 -16.28 -12.24 8.06
CA GLY A 111 -17.28 -11.53 7.25
C GLY A 111 -16.59 -10.74 6.14
N ASN A 112 -16.88 -9.45 6.05
CA ASN A 112 -16.25 -8.57 5.05
C ASN A 112 -14.94 -7.93 5.53
N LYS A 113 -14.43 -8.23 6.73
CA LYS A 113 -13.23 -7.59 7.28
C LYS A 113 -12.02 -8.52 7.23
N GLY A 114 -10.86 -7.97 6.91
CA GLY A 114 -9.62 -8.74 6.82
C GLY A 114 -8.36 -7.97 7.14
N ILE A 115 -7.33 -8.71 7.58
CA ILE A 115 -5.96 -8.23 7.75
C ILE A 115 -5.02 -9.25 7.11
N LEU A 116 -4.21 -8.78 6.18
CA LEU A 116 -3.25 -9.58 5.43
C LEU A 116 -1.85 -9.08 5.69
N LEU A 117 -0.92 -10.01 5.88
CA LEU A 117 0.50 -9.73 5.82
C LEU A 117 1.02 -10.08 4.43
N CYS A 118 1.65 -9.11 3.80
CA CYS A 118 2.12 -9.19 2.42
C CYS A 118 3.61 -8.88 2.33
N ASN A 119 4.30 -9.47 1.37
CA ASN A 119 5.60 -9.00 0.89
C ASN A 119 5.42 -8.17 -0.37
N LEU A 120 6.13 -7.05 -0.47
CA LEU A 120 6.34 -6.36 -1.73
C LEU A 120 7.36 -7.14 -2.56
N CYS A 121 6.93 -7.65 -3.72
CA CYS A 121 7.76 -8.48 -4.61
C CYS A 121 8.71 -7.64 -5.47
#